data_AF-A0A7V1LTL9-F1
#
_entry.id   AF-A0A7V1LTL9-F1
#
_cell.length_a   1.000
_cell.length_b   1.000
_cell.length_c   1.000
_cell.angle_alpha   90.00
_cell.angle_beta   90.00
_cell.angle_gamma   90.00
#
_symmetry.space_group_name_H-M   'P 1'
#
loop_
_entity.id
_entity.type
_entity.pdbx_description
1 polymer ?
#
loop_
_entity_poly.entity_id
_entity_poly.type
_entity_poly.pdbx_seq_one_letter_code
_entity_poly.pdbx_strand_id
1 'polypeptide(L)'
;MVRNSFSSVLSNFVQDGKSLKVIVQNNSLEEFQGELHVKYISLPKGKIENIKIKKLKIKPLYKNPVISLMLPENILNGKAVIISSLYNKGNELLHRNFYKNFEWKHIKMPKAKIEYNFKKHDHTLVVKADTPVFFLYFESPDLRFEDNGIIMLPGEKMSLKVQLLNKKFNKKTLTYHSLNQYLKG
;
A
#
# COMPACT_ATOMS: atom_id res chain seq x y z
N MET A 1 5.65 -3.31 8.71
CA MET A 1 6.32 -1.99 8.52
C MET A 1 7.83 -2.09 8.37
N VAL A 2 8.59 -2.64 9.34
CA VAL A 2 10.07 -2.73 9.23
C VAL A 2 10.54 -3.52 8.00
N ARG A 3 9.92 -4.68 7.72
CA ARG A 3 10.24 -5.52 6.55
C ARG A 3 10.15 -4.76 5.22
N ASN A 4 9.14 -3.90 5.06
CA ASN A 4 8.95 -3.12 3.82
C ASN A 4 10.02 -2.06 3.65
N SER A 5 10.55 -1.49 4.74
CA SER A 5 11.66 -0.52 4.71
C SER A 5 13.00 -1.14 4.28
N PHE A 6 13.12 -2.47 4.32
CA PHE A 6 14.30 -3.22 3.89
C PHE A 6 14.11 -3.93 2.54
N SER A 7 13.09 -3.56 1.76
CA SER A 7 12.95 -4.08 0.40
C SER A 7 14.20 -3.74 -0.43
N SER A 8 14.59 -4.66 -1.32
CA SER A 8 15.74 -4.46 -2.21
C SER A 8 15.54 -3.26 -3.14
N VAL A 9 14.29 -2.92 -3.44
CA VAL A 9 13.94 -1.71 -4.20
C VAL A 9 12.81 -0.97 -3.50
N LEU A 10 13.01 0.31 -3.24
CA LEU A 10 12.13 1.16 -2.45
C LEU A 10 11.68 2.38 -3.24
N SER A 11 10.49 2.88 -2.92
CA SER A 11 9.99 4.18 -3.38
C SER A 11 9.68 5.07 -2.19
N ASN A 12 10.21 6.29 -2.20
CA ASN A 12 10.05 7.27 -1.13
C ASN A 12 9.62 8.63 -1.69
N PHE A 13 8.96 9.41 -0.86
CA PHE A 13 8.53 10.76 -1.17
C PHE A 13 9.46 11.77 -0.49
N VAL A 14 9.88 12.78 -1.24
CA VAL A 14 10.62 13.94 -0.73
C VAL A 14 9.90 15.19 -1.16
N GLN A 15 9.49 16.01 -0.20
CA GLN A 15 8.88 17.30 -0.47
C GLN A 15 9.97 18.36 -0.61
N ASP A 16 9.84 19.20 -1.63
CA ASP A 16 10.73 20.30 -1.95
C ASP A 16 9.86 21.51 -2.31
N GLY A 17 9.59 22.35 -1.29
CA GLY A 17 8.60 23.43 -1.36
C GLY A 17 7.19 22.91 -1.68
N LYS A 18 6.63 23.39 -2.80
CA LYS A 18 5.31 22.98 -3.34
C LYS A 18 5.38 21.75 -4.25
N SER A 19 6.57 21.22 -4.48
CA SER A 19 6.77 20.03 -5.30
C SER A 19 6.97 18.80 -4.43
N LEU A 20 6.55 17.64 -4.93
CA LEU A 20 6.79 16.34 -4.36
C LEU A 20 7.56 15.49 -5.37
N LYS A 21 8.72 15.01 -4.95
CA LYS A 21 9.57 14.12 -5.73
C LYS A 21 9.36 12.69 -5.23
N VAL A 22 9.15 11.77 -6.17
CA VAL A 22 9.19 10.33 -5.88
C VAL A 22 10.58 9.83 -6.26
N ILE A 23 11.29 9.34 -5.26
CA ILE A 23 12.63 8.79 -5.41
C ILE A 23 12.53 7.28 -5.36
N VAL A 24 13.14 6.61 -6.35
CA VAL A 24 13.30 5.16 -6.34
C VAL A 24 14.76 4.83 -6.05
N GLN A 25 14.95 3.90 -5.12
CA GLN A 25 16.25 3.44 -4.68
C GLN A 25 16.35 1.93 -4.90
N ASN A 26 17.38 1.51 -5.63
CA ASN A 26 17.73 0.12 -5.82
C ASN A 26 18.94 -0.20 -4.93
N ASN A 27 18.73 -1.00 -3.89
CA ASN A 27 19.76 -1.48 -2.97
C ASN A 27 20.36 -2.83 -3.40
N SER A 28 19.90 -3.40 -4.51
CA SER A 28 20.42 -4.64 -5.08
C SER A 28 21.76 -4.42 -5.79
N LEU A 29 22.54 -5.50 -5.92
CA LEU A 29 23.69 -5.59 -6.81
C LEU A 29 23.28 -5.80 -8.28
N GLU A 30 22.00 -6.06 -8.53
CA GLU A 30 21.43 -6.26 -9.86
C GLU A 30 20.62 -5.04 -10.31
N GLU A 31 20.48 -4.89 -11.62
CA GLU A 31 19.64 -3.85 -12.20
C GLU A 31 18.16 -4.15 -11.96
N PHE A 32 17.43 -3.15 -11.48
CA PHE A 32 15.98 -3.25 -11.34
C PHE A 32 15.28 -2.79 -12.62
N GLN A 33 14.35 -3.63 -13.11
CA GLN A 33 13.41 -3.27 -14.17
C GLN A 33 11.98 -3.55 -13.72
N GLY A 34 11.10 -2.56 -13.91
CA GLY A 34 9.71 -2.65 -13.45
C GLY A 34 8.93 -1.37 -13.67
N GLU A 35 7.89 -1.16 -12.88
CA GLU A 35 7.00 -0.01 -13.01
C GLU A 35 6.72 0.65 -11.66
N LEU A 36 6.70 1.98 -11.66
CA LEU A 36 6.21 2.78 -10.55
C LEU A 36 4.83 3.34 -10.91
N HIS A 37 3.86 3.03 -10.07
CA HIS A 37 2.50 3.55 -10.15
C HIS A 37 2.30 4.57 -9.03
N VAL A 38 2.09 5.83 -9.39
CA VAL A 38 1.75 6.90 -8.44
C VAL A 38 0.27 7.21 -8.58
N LYS A 39 -0.50 6.89 -7.55
CA LYS A 39 -1.95 7.07 -7.51
C LYS A 39 -2.30 8.21 -6.56
N TYR A 40 -3.18 9.09 -6.99
CA TYR A 40 -3.81 10.09 -6.14
C TYR A 40 -5.16 9.55 -5.68
N ILE A 41 -5.40 9.58 -4.37
CA ILE A 41 -6.57 8.98 -3.71
C ILE A 41 -7.39 10.08 -3.05
N SER A 42 -8.62 10.28 -3.52
CA SER A 42 -9.60 11.14 -2.87
C SER A 42 -10.28 10.39 -1.74
N LEU A 43 -10.06 10.87 -0.51
CA LEU A 43 -10.58 10.21 0.69
C LEU A 43 -12.09 10.43 0.88
N PRO A 44 -12.67 11.64 0.67
CA PRO A 44 -14.12 11.83 0.76
C PRO A 44 -14.91 10.95 -0.21
N LYS A 45 -14.37 10.71 -1.40
CA LYS A 45 -15.01 9.86 -2.42
C LYS A 45 -14.63 8.38 -2.30
N GLY A 46 -13.58 8.05 -1.53
CA GLY A 46 -13.00 6.71 -1.48
C GLY A 46 -12.53 6.18 -2.83
N LYS A 47 -12.08 7.06 -3.73
CA LYS A 47 -11.77 6.71 -5.14
C LYS A 47 -10.39 7.19 -5.57
N ILE A 48 -9.83 6.47 -6.54
CA ILE A 48 -8.61 6.88 -7.26
C ILE A 48 -9.02 7.95 -8.28
N GLU A 49 -8.40 9.13 -8.26
CA GLU A 49 -8.71 10.20 -9.24
C GLU A 49 -7.65 10.35 -10.34
N ASN A 50 -6.40 9.96 -10.09
CA ASN A 50 -5.33 10.04 -11.09
C ASN A 50 -4.29 8.94 -10.87
N ILE A 51 -3.70 8.46 -11.96
CA ILE A 51 -2.63 7.45 -11.97
C ILE A 51 -1.54 7.91 -12.94
N LYS A 52 -0.31 8.06 -12.44
CA LYS A 52 0.89 8.21 -13.26
C LYS A 52 1.69 6.92 -13.20
N ILE A 53 1.89 6.28 -14.35
CA ILE A 53 2.70 5.07 -14.49
C ILE A 53 4.03 5.44 -15.15
N LYS A 54 5.14 4.99 -14.56
CA LYS A 54 6.48 5.18 -15.10
C LYS A 54 7.21 3.84 -15.16
N LYS A 55 7.59 3.41 -16.35
CA LYS A 55 8.53 2.30 -16.53
C LYS A 55 9.91 2.71 -16.03
N LEU A 56 10.57 1.81 -15.32
CA LEU A 56 11.83 2.05 -14.63
C LEU A 56 12.90 1.05 -15.06
N LYS A 57 14.11 1.57 -15.20
CA LYS A 57 15.36 0.81 -15.32
C LYS A 57 16.37 1.51 -14.40
N ILE A 58 16.65 0.93 -13.24
CA ILE A 58 17.46 1.55 -12.19
C ILE A 58 18.70 0.70 -11.97
N LYS A 59 19.87 1.32 -12.15
CA LYS A 59 21.18 0.67 -11.94
C LYS A 59 21.31 0.11 -10.52
N PRO A 60 22.17 -0.90 -10.31
CA PRO A 60 22.53 -1.38 -8.98
C PRO A 60 22.96 -0.24 -8.04
N LEU A 61 22.64 -0.36 -6.75
CA LEU A 61 23.06 0.56 -5.68
C LEU A 61 22.81 2.04 -5.99
N TYR A 62 21.74 2.35 -6.73
CA TYR A 62 21.47 3.70 -7.24
C TYR A 62 20.14 4.27 -6.74
N LYS A 63 20.11 5.59 -6.56
CA LYS A 63 18.93 6.36 -6.10
C LYS A 63 18.65 7.50 -7.06
N ASN A 64 17.43 7.59 -7.59
CA ASN A 64 17.07 8.61 -8.57
C ASN A 64 15.66 9.18 -8.33
N PRO A 65 15.46 10.52 -8.34
CA PRO A 65 14.13 11.09 -8.52
C PRO A 65 13.56 10.69 -9.89
N VAL A 66 12.46 9.95 -9.90
CA VAL A 66 11.85 9.42 -11.13
C VAL A 66 10.59 10.18 -11.55
N ILE A 67 9.94 10.85 -10.59
CA ILE A 67 8.75 11.67 -10.81
C ILE A 67 8.89 12.93 -9.95
N SER A 68 8.61 14.08 -10.55
CA SER A 68 8.31 15.33 -9.84
C SER A 68 6.87 15.73 -10.17
N LEU A 69 6.12 16.17 -9.17
CA LEU A 69 4.76 16.66 -9.31
C LEU A 69 4.50 17.83 -8.36
N MET A 70 3.66 18.78 -8.78
CA MET A 70 3.16 19.82 -7.89
C MET A 70 2.13 19.21 -6.93
N LEU A 71 2.17 19.59 -5.65
CA LEU A 71 1.21 19.13 -4.67
C LEU A 71 -0.19 19.66 -5.00
N PRO A 72 -1.18 18.78 -5.29
CA PRO A 72 -2.54 19.22 -5.49
C PRO A 72 -3.13 19.83 -4.21
N GLU A 73 -3.99 20.83 -4.34
CA GLU A 73 -4.64 21.51 -3.20
C GLU A 73 -5.35 20.54 -2.25
N ASN A 74 -5.95 19.47 -2.79
CA ASN A 74 -6.62 18.45 -2.00
C ASN A 74 -5.67 17.61 -1.12
N ILE A 75 -4.38 17.51 -1.48
CA ILE A 75 -3.37 16.95 -0.56
C ILE A 75 -3.07 17.98 0.53
N LEU A 76 -2.94 19.25 0.14
CA LEU A 76 -2.66 20.38 1.03
C LEU A 76 -3.80 20.73 1.99
N ASN A 77 -5.00 20.19 1.82
CA ASN A 77 -6.13 20.36 2.73
C ASN A 77 -6.56 19.03 3.41
N GLY A 78 -5.77 17.96 3.27
CA GLY A 78 -6.01 16.68 3.93
C GLY A 78 -7.16 15.83 3.36
N LYS A 79 -7.74 16.22 2.22
CA LYS A 79 -8.82 15.46 1.55
C LYS A 79 -8.29 14.35 0.64
N ALA A 80 -6.98 14.23 0.48
CA ALA A 80 -6.38 13.21 -0.34
C ALA A 80 -5.00 12.77 0.16
N VAL A 81 -4.55 11.63 -0.36
CA VAL A 81 -3.19 11.11 -0.19
C VAL A 81 -2.63 10.67 -1.53
N ILE A 82 -1.30 10.64 -1.62
CA ILE A 82 -0.59 10.09 -2.78
C ILE A 82 0.00 8.74 -2.37
N ILE A 83 -0.09 7.74 -3.23
CA ILE A 83 0.44 6.40 -2.97
C ILE A 83 1.37 6.02 -4.11
N SER A 84 2.57 5.57 -3.77
CA SER A 84 3.51 4.94 -4.70
C SER A 84 3.40 3.42 -4.54
N SER A 85 3.26 2.72 -5.66
CA SER A 85 3.33 1.25 -5.71
C SER A 85 4.37 0.85 -6.75
N LEU A 86 5.38 0.10 -6.33
CA LEU A 86 6.48 -0.35 -7.16
C LEU A 86 6.28 -1.83 -7.50
N TYR A 87 6.25 -2.13 -8.79
CA TYR A 87 6.04 -3.48 -9.31
C TYR A 87 7.26 -3.96 -10.10
N ASN A 88 7.57 -5.25 -10.02
CA ASN A 88 8.54 -5.88 -10.91
C ASN A 88 7.90 -6.25 -12.26
N LYS A 89 8.68 -6.85 -13.18
CA LYS A 89 8.18 -7.35 -14.47
C LYS A 89 7.09 -8.42 -14.36
N GLY A 90 7.09 -9.19 -13.27
CA GLY A 90 6.06 -10.19 -12.96
C GLY A 90 4.77 -9.58 -12.41
N ASN A 91 4.67 -8.25 -12.35
CA ASN A 91 3.55 -7.51 -11.77
C ASN A 91 3.36 -7.78 -10.27
N GLU A 92 4.42 -8.20 -9.57
CA GLU A 92 4.41 -8.37 -8.13
C GLU A 92 4.71 -7.03 -7.45
N LEU A 93 3.92 -6.69 -6.43
CA LEU A 93 4.13 -5.48 -5.64
C LEU A 93 5.35 -5.67 -4.72
N LEU A 94 6.43 -4.95 -5.01
CA LEU A 94 7.68 -5.00 -4.22
C LEU A 94 7.69 -4.01 -3.06
N HIS A 95 7.09 -2.84 -3.26
CA HIS A 95 7.06 -1.79 -2.26
C HIS A 95 5.86 -0.87 -2.46
N ARG A 96 5.25 -0.45 -1.35
CA ARG A 96 4.19 0.55 -1.36
C ARG A 96 4.46 1.57 -0.27
N ASN A 97 4.37 2.84 -0.64
CA ASN A 97 4.49 3.96 0.29
C ASN A 97 3.37 4.97 0.04
N PHE A 98 3.19 5.89 0.98
CA PHE A 98 2.21 6.96 0.85
C PHE A 98 2.82 8.30 1.29
N TYR A 99 2.24 9.37 0.77
CA TYR A 99 2.46 10.73 1.22
C TYR A 99 1.13 11.36 1.62
N LYS A 100 1.16 12.06 2.74
CA LYS A 100 0.07 12.85 3.28
C LYS A 100 0.66 14.15 3.83
N ASN A 101 -0.07 15.26 3.70
CA ASN A 101 0.34 16.53 4.29
C ASN A 101 -0.17 16.68 5.75
N PHE A 102 -1.30 16.06 6.09
CA PHE A 102 -1.90 16.15 7.42
C PHE A 102 -1.57 14.92 8.29
N GLU A 103 -1.58 15.10 9.60
CA GLU A 103 -1.63 13.96 10.52
C GLU A 103 -2.92 13.18 10.32
N TRP A 104 -2.85 11.86 10.52
CA TRP A 104 -4.00 10.99 10.29
C TRP A 104 -5.22 11.41 11.10
N LYS A 105 -5.05 11.81 12.37
CA LYS A 105 -6.16 12.26 13.24
C LYS A 105 -6.98 13.43 12.70
N HIS A 106 -6.47 14.18 11.72
CA HIS A 106 -7.15 15.30 11.06
C HIS A 106 -7.72 14.93 9.69
N ILE A 107 -7.56 13.68 9.27
CA ILE A 107 -8.00 13.17 7.97
C ILE A 107 -9.23 12.30 8.19
N LYS A 108 -10.31 12.60 7.46
CA LYS A 108 -11.52 11.77 7.41
C LYS A 108 -11.32 10.61 6.44
N MET A 109 -11.52 9.38 6.91
CA MET A 109 -11.37 8.17 6.11
C MET A 109 -12.70 7.65 5.59
N PRO A 110 -12.75 7.14 4.35
CA PRO A 110 -13.94 6.49 3.84
C PRO A 110 -14.21 5.21 4.63
N LYS A 111 -15.49 4.93 4.88
CA LYS A 111 -15.91 3.64 5.43
C LYS A 111 -15.62 2.56 4.39
N ALA A 112 -14.86 1.55 4.80
CA ALA A 112 -14.49 0.45 3.93
C ALA A 112 -15.31 -0.80 4.20
N LYS A 113 -15.76 -1.45 3.12
CA LYS A 113 -16.24 -2.83 3.14
C LYS A 113 -15.10 -3.75 2.72
N ILE A 114 -14.67 -4.60 3.64
CA ILE A 114 -13.59 -5.56 3.42
C ILE A 114 -14.19 -6.94 3.21
N GLU A 115 -13.82 -7.58 2.10
CA GLU A 115 -14.19 -8.95 1.78
C GLU A 115 -12.94 -9.82 1.81
N TYR A 116 -13.03 -10.96 2.49
CA TYR A 116 -11.91 -11.90 2.59
C TYR A 116 -12.34 -13.35 2.49
N ASN A 117 -11.46 -14.16 1.89
CA ASN A 117 -11.65 -15.58 1.72
C ASN A 117 -10.35 -16.34 1.94
N PHE A 118 -10.37 -17.31 2.86
CA PHE A 118 -9.22 -18.17 3.13
C PHE A 118 -9.19 -19.35 2.15
N LYS A 119 -8.07 -19.52 1.45
CA LYS A 119 -7.80 -20.61 0.52
C LYS A 119 -6.87 -21.60 1.21
N LYS A 120 -7.45 -22.70 1.73
CA LYS A 120 -6.72 -23.69 2.52
C LYS A 120 -5.60 -24.38 1.73
N HIS A 121 -5.83 -24.72 0.46
CA HIS A 121 -4.84 -25.37 -0.41
C HIS A 121 -3.58 -24.52 -0.59
N ASP A 122 -3.77 -23.21 -0.81
CA ASP A 122 -2.67 -22.29 -1.11
C ASP A 122 -2.14 -21.58 0.15
N HIS A 123 -2.71 -21.87 1.32
CA HIS A 123 -2.44 -21.17 2.58
C HIS A 123 -2.45 -19.64 2.41
N THR A 124 -3.49 -19.12 1.76
CA THR A 124 -3.62 -17.67 1.48
C THR A 124 -4.94 -17.10 1.96
N LEU A 125 -4.89 -15.89 2.52
CA LEU A 125 -6.07 -15.06 2.73
C LEU A 125 -6.17 -14.07 1.55
N VAL A 126 -7.19 -14.27 0.71
CA VAL A 126 -7.49 -13.36 -0.40
C VAL A 126 -8.38 -12.23 0.11
N VAL A 127 -7.96 -10.99 -0.08
CA VAL A 127 -8.61 -9.79 0.46
C VAL A 127 -8.94 -8.80 -0.65
N LYS A 128 -10.10 -8.16 -0.54
CA LYS A 128 -10.56 -7.06 -1.40
C LYS A 128 -11.18 -5.95 -0.55
N ALA A 129 -11.14 -4.73 -1.06
CA ALA A 129 -11.82 -3.59 -0.48
C ALA A 129 -12.46 -2.73 -1.58
N ASP A 130 -13.60 -2.12 -1.24
CA ASP A 130 -14.35 -1.21 -2.12
C ASP A 130 -13.79 0.23 -2.12
N THR A 131 -13.05 0.59 -1.08
CA THR A 131 -12.41 1.87 -0.85
C THR A 131 -10.97 1.66 -0.37
N PRO A 132 -10.11 2.70 -0.40
CA PRO A 132 -8.76 2.60 0.13
C PRO A 132 -8.78 2.25 1.62
N VAL A 133 -8.02 1.23 2.02
CA VAL A 133 -7.86 0.82 3.41
C VAL A 133 -6.41 0.97 3.82
N PHE A 134 -6.17 1.73 4.88
CA PHE A 134 -4.83 1.98 5.40
C PHE A 134 -4.57 1.14 6.66
N PHE A 135 -3.39 0.52 6.68
CA PHE A 135 -2.91 -0.28 7.81
C PHE A 135 -3.87 -1.41 8.18
N LEU A 136 -4.39 -2.12 7.17
CA LEU A 136 -5.24 -3.28 7.38
C LEU A 136 -4.44 -4.37 8.09
N TYR A 137 -4.85 -4.66 9.31
CA TYR A 137 -4.23 -5.62 10.20
C TYR A 137 -5.21 -6.75 10.51
N PHE A 138 -4.91 -7.97 10.11
CA PHE A 138 -5.70 -9.16 10.46
C PHE A 138 -5.17 -9.83 11.71
N GLU A 139 -6.07 -10.34 12.55
CA GLU A 139 -5.71 -11.07 13.76
C GLU A 139 -6.55 -12.34 13.88
N SER A 140 -5.89 -13.46 14.18
CA SER A 140 -6.55 -14.74 14.43
C SER A 140 -5.64 -15.63 15.29
N PRO A 141 -6.20 -16.42 16.22
CA PRO A 141 -5.44 -17.44 16.93
C PRO A 141 -5.04 -18.62 16.04
N ASP A 142 -5.69 -18.78 14.88
CA ASP A 142 -5.49 -19.94 14.00
C ASP A 142 -4.50 -19.67 12.85
N LEU A 143 -4.18 -18.40 12.58
CA LEU A 143 -3.39 -17.98 11.43
C LEU A 143 -2.27 -17.02 11.84
N ARG A 144 -1.05 -17.31 11.38
CA ARG A 144 0.06 -16.36 11.41
C ARG A 144 0.26 -15.76 10.03
N PHE A 145 0.18 -14.44 9.92
CA PHE A 145 0.34 -13.71 8.65
C PHE A 145 1.82 -13.41 8.38
N GLU A 146 2.28 -13.67 7.16
CA GLU A 146 3.65 -13.29 6.74
C GLU A 146 3.81 -11.79 6.53
N ASP A 147 2.73 -11.11 6.17
CA ASP A 147 2.65 -9.66 6.06
C ASP A 147 1.31 -9.15 6.60
N ASN A 148 1.35 -7.99 7.25
CA ASN A 148 0.23 -7.40 7.95
C ASN A 148 0.39 -5.89 8.08
N GLY A 149 -0.69 -5.16 8.37
CA GLY A 149 -0.67 -3.70 8.38
C GLY A 149 -0.48 -3.11 6.98
N ILE A 150 -1.13 -3.73 6.00
CA ILE A 150 -1.00 -3.43 4.57
C ILE A 150 -1.89 -2.25 4.15
N ILE A 151 -1.61 -1.67 2.99
CA ILE A 151 -2.49 -0.68 2.34
C ILE A 151 -3.17 -1.34 1.16
N MET A 152 -4.51 -1.37 1.15
CA MET A 152 -5.35 -1.87 0.07
C MET A 152 -5.93 -0.71 -0.73
N LEU A 153 -5.93 -0.80 -2.05
CA LEU A 153 -6.60 0.18 -2.92
C LEU A 153 -7.86 -0.43 -3.56
N PRO A 154 -8.86 0.38 -3.89
CA PRO A 154 -10.07 -0.11 -4.52
C PRO A 154 -9.76 -0.77 -5.86
N GLY A 155 -10.40 -1.91 -6.12
CA GLY A 155 -10.17 -2.73 -7.32
C GLY A 155 -8.99 -3.69 -7.22
N GLU A 156 -8.16 -3.60 -6.17
CA GLU A 156 -7.07 -4.56 -5.96
C GLU A 156 -7.56 -5.84 -5.25
N LYS A 157 -6.92 -6.95 -5.59
CA LYS A 157 -7.06 -8.24 -4.92
C LYS A 157 -5.68 -8.61 -4.39
N MET A 158 -5.52 -8.66 -3.07
CA MET A 158 -4.27 -9.09 -2.45
C MET A 158 -4.39 -10.50 -1.91
N SER A 159 -3.32 -11.28 -2.06
CA SER A 159 -3.20 -12.63 -1.51
C SER A 159 -2.15 -12.59 -0.40
N LEU A 160 -2.60 -12.68 0.85
CA LEU A 160 -1.73 -12.70 2.02
C LEU A 160 -1.36 -14.13 2.33
N LYS A 161 -0.06 -14.45 2.32
CA LYS A 161 0.41 -15.75 2.77
C LYS A 161 0.23 -15.89 4.27
N VAL A 162 -0.26 -17.04 4.70
CA VAL A 162 -0.50 -17.34 6.10
C VAL A 162 0.00 -18.73 6.45
N GLN A 163 0.43 -18.91 7.69
CA GLN A 163 0.70 -20.22 8.27
C GLN A 163 -0.49 -20.63 9.14
N LEU A 164 -0.98 -21.86 8.95
CA LEU A 164 -1.95 -22.45 9.88
C LEU A 164 -1.23 -22.84 11.16
N LEU A 165 -1.67 -22.28 12.29
CA LEU A 165 -1.17 -22.63 13.61
C LEU A 165 -1.91 -23.85 14.18
N ASN A 166 -3.17 -24.02 13.79
CA ASN A 166 -4.05 -25.11 14.21
C ASN A 166 -4.50 -25.98 13.03
N LYS A 167 -4.97 -27.21 13.30
CA LYS A 167 -5.46 -28.16 12.28
C LYS A 167 -6.62 -27.61 11.42
N LYS A 168 -7.40 -26.68 11.97
CA LYS A 168 -8.56 -26.06 11.31
C LYS A 168 -8.54 -24.55 11.56
N PHE A 169 -8.96 -23.78 10.56
CA PHE A 169 -9.19 -22.35 10.67
C PHE A 169 -10.66 -22.08 10.97
N ASN A 170 -10.95 -21.36 12.05
CA ASN A 170 -12.29 -20.87 12.33
C ASN A 170 -12.45 -19.43 11.82
N LYS A 171 -13.23 -19.24 10.74
CA LYS A 171 -13.45 -17.90 10.17
C LYS A 171 -14.03 -16.88 11.16
N LYS A 172 -14.76 -17.33 12.20
CA LYS A 172 -15.36 -16.45 13.21
C LYS A 172 -14.33 -15.83 14.16
N THR A 173 -13.15 -16.43 14.29
CA THR A 173 -12.06 -15.92 15.16
C THR A 173 -11.15 -14.95 14.41
N LEU A 174 -11.33 -14.79 13.09
CA LEU A 174 -10.58 -13.82 12.30
C LEU A 174 -11.23 -12.44 12.44
N THR A 175 -10.47 -11.52 13.02
CA THR A 175 -10.83 -10.11 13.14
C THR A 175 -9.87 -9.26 12.31
N TYR A 176 -10.23 -8.00 12.09
CA TYR A 176 -9.35 -7.05 11.44
C TYR A 176 -9.51 -5.64 12.00
N HIS A 177 -8.40 -4.91 11.94
CA HIS A 177 -8.26 -3.52 12.33
C HIS A 177 -7.75 -2.72 11.14
N SER A 178 -8.17 -1.47 11.02
CA SER A 178 -7.65 -0.54 10.01
C SER A 178 -7.83 0.89 10.49
N LEU A 179 -7.01 1.79 9.97
CA LEU A 179 -7.13 3.21 10.29
C LEU A 179 -8.53 3.76 9.92
N ASN A 180 -9.12 3.24 8.84
CA ASN A 180 -10.48 3.56 8.40
C ASN A 180 -11.55 3.29 9.46
N GLN A 181 -11.36 2.32 10.35
CA GLN A 181 -12.34 2.04 11.41
C GLN A 181 -12.31 3.08 12.53
N TYR A 182 -11.17 3.74 12.74
CA TYR A 182 -10.95 4.68 13.83
C TYR A 182 -11.19 6.14 13.43
N LEU A 183 -11.01 6.48 12.15
CA LEU A 183 -11.10 7.86 11.65
C LEU A 183 -12.26 8.07 10.68
N LYS A 184 -13.41 7.45 10.99
CA LYS A 184 -14.59 7.46 10.12
C LYS A 184 -15.03 8.90 9.81
N GLY A 185 -15.10 9.20 8.52
CA GLY A 185 -15.61 10.46 7.97
C GLY A 185 -17.10 10.48 7.75
#